data_AF-A0A4V1S9H7-F1
#
_entry.id   AF-A0A4V1S9H7-F1
#
_cell.length_a   1.000
_cell.length_b   1.000
_cell.length_c   1.000
_cell.angle_alpha   90.00
_cell.angle_beta   90.00
_cell.angle_gamma   90.00
#
_symmetry.space_group_name_H-M   'P 1'
#
loop_
_entity.id
_entity.type
_entity.pdbx_description
1 polymer ?
#
loop_
_entity_poly.entity_id
_entity_poly.type
_entity_poly.pdbx_seq_one_letter_code
_entity_poly.pdbx_strand_id
1 'polypeptide(L)'
;MAWRIEEAVVHGEIDNTVPGRTTGRVWLTGREEPLILSLDGDCWRDLAGTRLQFENPAPQASADAESLDVDQSGIAGDMTASRKCRVPTVGEEEIHELYQGDREIPFEWKNTLYLEWFSEINGRVVIEAASYILTISPHEWEMDEDEEDAQKLANLNAMRDFMAQVIRRRDPEGPEPDVSAELDEFAWEERLKESDRLTDAYQEVLEKYMEDSDSEQKEAFVMGWDGLLDALAEREESG
;
A
#
# COMPACT_ATOMS: atom_id res chain seq x y z
N MET A 1 8.53 -2.15 -1.19
CA MET A 1 8.30 -3.47 -0.59
C MET A 1 7.08 -3.43 0.31
N ALA A 2 6.23 -4.45 0.19
CA ALA A 2 5.10 -4.68 1.09
C ALA A 2 4.91 -6.19 1.30
N TRP A 3 4.41 -6.56 2.48
CA TRP A 3 3.89 -7.91 2.72
C TRP A 3 2.53 -8.03 2.03
N ARG A 4 2.44 -8.87 0.99
CA ARG A 4 1.18 -9.18 0.30
C ARG A 4 0.68 -10.54 0.77
N ILE A 5 -0.47 -10.56 1.42
CA ILE A 5 -0.93 -11.72 2.20
C ILE A 5 -2.32 -12.22 1.78
N GLU A 6 -2.91 -11.64 0.75
CA GLU A 6 -4.26 -11.92 0.26
C GLU A 6 -4.49 -13.40 -0.06
N GLU A 7 -3.49 -14.12 -0.54
CA GLU A 7 -3.64 -15.55 -0.81
C GLU A 7 -3.78 -16.36 0.49
N ALA A 8 -3.11 -15.94 1.56
CA ALA A 8 -3.04 -16.66 2.83
C ALA A 8 -4.14 -16.32 3.82
N VAL A 9 -4.85 -15.22 3.64
CA VAL A 9 -6.04 -14.91 4.43
C VAL A 9 -7.07 -16.01 4.27
N VAL A 10 -7.55 -16.53 5.40
CA VAL A 10 -8.75 -17.38 5.47
C VAL A 10 -9.99 -16.50 5.62
N HIS A 11 -9.96 -15.58 6.59
CA HIS A 11 -11.00 -14.59 6.85
C HIS A 11 -10.44 -13.48 7.74
N GLY A 12 -11.20 -12.39 7.90
CA GLY A 12 -10.85 -11.33 8.82
C GLY A 12 -12.03 -10.42 9.19
N GLU A 13 -11.79 -9.60 10.21
CA GLU A 13 -12.69 -8.57 10.69
C GLU A 13 -11.93 -7.25 10.82
N ILE A 14 -12.49 -6.15 10.31
CA ILE A 14 -12.02 -4.77 10.55
C ILE A 14 -13.16 -4.00 11.20
N ASP A 15 -12.86 -3.24 12.24
CA ASP A 15 -13.77 -2.37 12.96
C ASP A 15 -13.19 -0.95 12.93
N ASN A 16 -13.90 -0.06 12.23
CA ASN A 16 -13.65 1.38 12.20
C ASN A 16 -14.87 2.16 12.71
N THR A 17 -15.61 1.59 13.67
CA THR A 17 -16.79 2.22 14.31
C THR A 17 -16.40 3.35 15.28
N VAL A 18 -15.12 3.52 15.58
CA VAL A 18 -14.58 4.61 16.40
C VAL A 18 -13.73 5.53 15.52
N PRO A 19 -14.10 6.81 15.34
CA PRO A 19 -13.32 7.75 14.54
C PRO A 19 -11.86 7.87 15.00
N GLY A 20 -10.95 7.99 14.04
CA GLY A 20 -9.51 8.03 14.20
C GLY A 20 -8.87 6.70 14.57
N ARG A 21 -9.63 5.59 14.61
CA ARG A 21 -9.11 4.29 15.07
C ARG A 21 -9.67 3.13 14.27
N THR A 22 -8.76 2.31 13.76
CA THR A 22 -9.10 1.06 13.08
C THR A 22 -8.53 -0.12 13.85
N THR A 23 -9.38 -1.08 14.20
CA THR A 23 -8.95 -2.32 14.86
C THR A 23 -9.39 -3.52 14.06
N GLY A 24 -8.77 -4.69 14.25
CA GLY A 24 -9.18 -5.84 13.49
C GLY A 24 -8.45 -7.11 13.84
N ARG A 25 -8.86 -8.20 13.18
CA ARG A 25 -8.19 -9.48 13.23
C ARG A 25 -8.17 -10.14 11.87
N VAL A 26 -7.04 -10.75 11.53
CA VAL A 26 -6.88 -11.47 10.26
C VAL A 26 -6.35 -12.87 10.52
N TRP A 27 -7.10 -13.88 10.11
CA TRP A 27 -6.70 -15.28 10.25
C TRP A 27 -6.02 -15.73 8.96
N LEU A 28 -4.83 -16.29 9.10
CA LEU A 28 -4.00 -16.75 8.00
C LEU A 28 -3.90 -18.29 8.00
N THR A 29 -3.70 -18.86 6.82
CA THR A 29 -3.36 -20.28 6.67
C THR A 29 -2.06 -20.59 7.41
N GLY A 30 -1.99 -21.79 8.01
CA GLY A 30 -0.77 -22.25 8.70
C GLY A 30 -0.53 -21.67 10.10
N ARG A 31 -1.41 -20.79 10.60
CA ARG A 31 -1.27 -20.15 11.93
C ARG A 31 -2.49 -20.41 12.81
N GLU A 32 -2.25 -20.62 14.11
CA GLU A 32 -3.32 -20.75 15.11
C GLU A 32 -3.83 -19.38 15.58
N GLU A 33 -2.91 -18.43 15.77
CA GLU A 33 -3.23 -17.08 16.23
C GLU A 33 -3.44 -16.13 15.03
N PRO A 34 -4.52 -15.31 15.05
CA PRO A 34 -4.72 -14.28 14.03
C PRO A 34 -3.75 -13.12 14.24
N LEU A 35 -3.48 -12.37 13.18
CA LEU A 35 -2.94 -11.03 13.30
C LEU A 35 -3.93 -10.15 14.07
N ILE A 36 -3.44 -9.30 14.97
CA ILE A 36 -4.25 -8.38 15.78
C ILE A 36 -3.89 -6.95 15.40
N LEU A 37 -4.84 -6.24 14.79
CA LEU A 37 -4.64 -4.88 14.29
C LEU A 37 -5.10 -3.85 15.32
N SER A 38 -4.23 -2.88 15.61
CA SER A 38 -4.56 -1.67 16.37
C SER A 38 -3.89 -0.47 15.69
N LEU A 39 -4.65 0.19 14.83
CA LEU A 39 -4.15 1.20 13.91
C LEU A 39 -4.72 2.58 14.24
N ASP A 40 -3.87 3.59 14.16
CA ASP A 40 -4.28 5.00 14.17
C ASP A 40 -4.68 5.42 12.75
N GLY A 41 -5.86 6.05 12.63
CA GLY A 41 -6.45 6.45 11.35
C GLY A 41 -7.71 5.68 10.98
N ASP A 42 -8.43 6.22 10.00
CA ASP A 42 -9.72 5.70 9.55
C ASP A 42 -9.65 5.01 8.19
N CYS A 43 -10.63 4.15 7.91
CA CYS A 43 -10.88 3.66 6.57
C CYS A 43 -11.48 4.76 5.68
N TRP A 44 -11.51 4.54 4.37
CA TRP A 44 -12.20 5.45 3.46
C TRP A 44 -13.72 5.40 3.68
N ARG A 45 -14.42 6.40 3.15
CA ARG A 45 -15.84 6.66 3.39
C ARG A 45 -16.77 5.45 3.25
N ASP A 46 -16.45 4.49 2.37
CA ASP A 46 -17.25 3.28 2.18
C ASP A 46 -17.16 2.27 3.33
N LEU A 47 -16.09 2.33 4.13
CA LEU A 47 -15.88 1.47 5.31
C LEU A 47 -15.84 2.26 6.63
N ALA A 48 -15.66 3.59 6.57
CA ALA A 48 -15.66 4.48 7.72
C ALA A 48 -16.93 4.31 8.56
N GLY A 49 -16.77 4.11 9.86
CA GLY A 49 -17.90 3.89 10.76
C GLY A 49 -18.56 2.52 10.67
N THR A 50 -17.97 1.56 9.97
CA THR A 50 -18.54 0.21 9.84
C THR A 50 -17.67 -0.86 10.49
N ARG A 51 -18.25 -2.06 10.60
CA ARG A 51 -17.53 -3.32 10.77
C ARG A 51 -17.56 -4.07 9.45
N LEU A 52 -16.39 -4.40 8.93
CA LEU A 52 -16.19 -5.25 7.76
C LEU A 52 -15.84 -6.66 8.23
N GLN A 53 -16.52 -7.66 7.68
CA GLN A 53 -16.10 -9.05 7.69
C GLN A 53 -15.78 -9.49 6.27
N PHE A 54 -14.70 -10.24 6.09
CA PHE A 54 -14.29 -10.74 4.79
C PHE A 54 -13.82 -12.19 4.87
N GLU A 55 -14.11 -12.98 3.84
CA GLU A 55 -13.73 -14.39 3.73
C GLU A 55 -13.12 -14.68 2.37
N ASN A 56 -11.98 -15.38 2.36
CA ASN A 56 -11.33 -15.85 1.15
C ASN A 56 -11.92 -17.23 0.77
N PRO A 57 -12.55 -17.38 -0.41
CA PRO A 57 -13.14 -18.66 -0.81
C PRO A 57 -12.11 -19.76 -1.13
N ALA A 58 -10.85 -19.40 -1.37
CA ALA A 58 -9.79 -20.34 -1.76
C ALA A 58 -8.43 -19.96 -1.15
N PRO A 59 -8.26 -20.06 0.17
CA PRO A 59 -7.03 -19.67 0.85
C PRO A 59 -5.89 -20.65 0.55
N GLN A 60 -4.68 -20.11 0.36
CA GLN A 60 -3.47 -20.85 0.04
C GLN A 60 -2.37 -20.56 1.06
N ALA A 61 -1.45 -21.50 1.29
CA ALA A 61 -0.32 -21.23 2.18
C ALA A 61 0.69 -20.30 1.49
N SER A 62 1.15 -19.27 2.20
CA SER A 62 2.24 -18.40 1.76
C SER A 62 3.33 -18.36 2.83
N ALA A 63 4.58 -18.49 2.42
CA ALA A 63 5.73 -18.42 3.33
C ALA A 63 5.86 -17.03 3.99
N ASP A 64 5.45 -15.99 3.27
CA ASP A 64 5.51 -14.60 3.77
C ASP A 64 4.51 -14.40 4.92
N ALA A 65 3.34 -15.05 4.83
CA ALA A 65 2.30 -14.97 5.84
C ALA A 65 2.71 -15.60 7.19
N GLU A 66 3.59 -16.60 7.20
CA GLU A 66 4.10 -17.23 8.43
C GLU A 66 5.07 -16.33 9.20
N SER A 67 5.72 -15.38 8.53
CA SER A 67 6.77 -14.54 9.12
C SER A 67 6.27 -13.25 9.77
N LEU A 68 4.99 -12.91 9.61
CA LEU A 68 4.39 -11.71 10.20
C LEU A 68 4.29 -11.80 11.71
N ASP A 69 4.48 -10.67 12.39
CA ASP A 69 4.25 -10.58 13.83
C ASP A 69 2.73 -10.64 14.11
N VAL A 70 2.34 -11.17 15.26
CA VAL A 70 0.93 -11.21 15.65
C VAL A 70 0.42 -9.80 15.95
N ASP A 71 1.26 -8.93 16.53
CA ASP A 71 0.90 -7.56 16.86
C ASP A 71 1.09 -6.64 15.64
N GLN A 72 -0.02 -6.13 15.13
CA GLN A 72 -0.08 -5.18 14.02
C GLN A 72 -0.52 -3.81 14.54
N SER A 73 0.31 -3.24 15.42
CA SER A 73 0.21 -1.86 15.87
C SER A 73 0.89 -0.91 14.86
N GLY A 74 0.25 0.21 14.56
CA GLY A 74 0.78 1.17 13.59
C GLY A 74 -0.26 2.15 13.02
N ILE A 75 -0.09 2.52 11.75
CA ILE A 75 -0.91 3.53 11.08
C ILE A 75 -1.75 2.88 9.97
N ALA A 76 -3.02 3.26 9.86
CA ALA A 76 -3.88 2.88 8.75
C ALA A 76 -3.40 3.55 7.45
N GLY A 77 -3.23 2.76 6.39
CA GLY A 77 -3.06 3.25 5.03
C GLY A 77 -4.39 3.28 4.30
N ASP A 78 -4.37 3.07 2.99
CA ASP A 78 -5.60 3.01 2.22
C ASP A 78 -6.42 1.76 2.59
N MET A 79 -7.66 1.97 3.05
CA MET A 79 -8.58 0.89 3.41
C MET A 79 -9.96 1.15 2.81
N THR A 80 -10.35 0.36 1.81
CA THR A 80 -11.60 0.51 1.07
C THR A 80 -12.07 -0.82 0.49
N ALA A 81 -13.38 -1.00 0.33
CA ALA A 81 -14.01 -2.09 -0.40
C ALA A 81 -14.52 -1.66 -1.79
N SER A 82 -14.21 -0.43 -2.21
CA SER A 82 -14.75 0.20 -3.42
C SER A 82 -13.72 0.54 -4.50
N ARG A 83 -12.45 0.14 -4.31
CA ARG A 83 -11.41 0.29 -5.32
C ARG A 83 -11.80 -0.52 -6.56
N LYS A 84 -11.81 0.11 -7.75
CA LYS A 84 -12.13 -0.57 -8.99
C LYS A 84 -10.85 -1.09 -9.64
N CYS A 85 -10.78 -2.40 -9.87
CA CYS A 85 -9.69 -3.00 -10.63
C CYS A 85 -10.22 -3.72 -11.87
N ARG A 86 -9.38 -3.78 -12.92
CA ARG A 86 -9.63 -4.60 -14.11
C ARG A 86 -9.22 -6.03 -13.79
N VAL A 87 -10.19 -6.93 -13.70
CA VAL A 87 -9.95 -8.35 -13.45
C VAL A 87 -10.05 -9.10 -14.77
N PRO A 88 -8.99 -9.80 -15.21
CA PRO A 88 -9.05 -10.65 -16.40
C PRO A 88 -10.19 -11.66 -16.30
N THR A 89 -10.95 -11.85 -17.38
CA THR A 89 -12.06 -12.84 -17.41
C THR A 89 -11.59 -14.22 -17.89
N VAL A 90 -10.30 -14.36 -18.16
CA VAL A 90 -9.65 -15.54 -18.73
C VAL A 90 -8.57 -16.04 -17.77
N GLY A 91 -8.26 -17.33 -17.80
CA GLY A 91 -7.23 -17.92 -16.94
C GLY A 91 -5.80 -17.54 -17.37
N GLU A 92 -4.83 -17.72 -16.48
CA GLU A 92 -3.42 -17.33 -16.70
C GLU A 92 -2.81 -17.89 -18.00
N GLU A 93 -3.11 -19.15 -18.34
CA GLU A 93 -2.63 -19.77 -19.57
C GLU A 93 -3.12 -19.01 -20.82
N GLU A 94 -4.38 -18.60 -20.84
CA GLU A 94 -4.98 -17.84 -21.94
C GLU A 94 -4.50 -16.38 -21.95
N ILE A 95 -4.27 -15.76 -20.78
CA ILE A 95 -3.63 -14.45 -20.67
C ILE A 95 -2.27 -14.47 -21.36
N HIS A 96 -1.46 -15.50 -21.10
CA HIS A 96 -0.13 -15.63 -21.69
C HIS A 96 -0.19 -15.74 -23.22
N GLU A 97 -1.13 -16.53 -23.76
CA GLU A 97 -1.34 -16.66 -25.21
C GLU A 97 -1.84 -15.37 -25.87
N LEU A 98 -2.69 -14.60 -25.19
CA LEU A 98 -3.17 -13.31 -25.67
C LEU A 98 -2.03 -12.29 -25.68
N TYR A 99 -1.23 -12.25 -24.63
CA TYR A 99 -0.07 -11.37 -24.52
C TYR A 99 0.99 -11.66 -25.58
N GLN A 100 1.36 -12.93 -25.79
CA GLN A 100 2.29 -13.33 -26.86
C GLN A 100 1.76 -12.99 -28.27
N GLY A 101 0.43 -13.02 -28.43
CA GLY A 101 -0.23 -12.69 -29.67
C GLY A 101 -0.47 -11.20 -29.89
N ASP A 102 -0.03 -10.33 -28.97
CA ASP A 102 -0.34 -8.88 -28.96
C ASP A 102 -1.85 -8.60 -29.07
N ARG A 103 -2.65 -9.43 -28.39
CA ARG A 103 -4.12 -9.35 -28.34
C ARG A 103 -4.56 -8.79 -27.00
N GLU A 104 -5.63 -7.99 -27.01
CA GLU A 104 -6.21 -7.43 -25.80
C GLU A 104 -6.73 -8.55 -24.88
N ILE A 105 -6.38 -8.47 -23.60
CA ILE A 105 -6.85 -9.39 -22.56
C ILE A 105 -8.26 -8.95 -22.14
N PRO A 106 -9.29 -9.79 -22.35
CA PRO A 106 -10.64 -9.48 -21.89
C PRO A 106 -10.67 -9.32 -20.37
N PHE A 107 -11.32 -8.24 -19.91
CA PHE A 107 -11.42 -7.92 -18.49
C PHE A 107 -12.83 -7.47 -18.12
N GLU A 108 -13.16 -7.57 -16.84
CA GLU A 108 -14.33 -6.94 -16.24
C GLU A 108 -13.91 -6.03 -15.08
N TRP A 109 -14.67 -4.97 -14.86
CA TRP A 109 -14.46 -4.09 -13.71
C TRP A 109 -15.11 -4.71 -12.48
N LYS A 110 -14.33 -4.91 -11.43
CA LYS A 110 -14.81 -5.36 -10.12
C LYS A 110 -14.37 -4.42 -9.02
N ASN A 111 -15.18 -4.36 -7.98
CA ASN A 111 -14.75 -3.79 -6.72
C ASN A 111 -13.79 -4.77 -6.05
N THR A 112 -12.73 -4.22 -5.50
CA THR A 112 -11.65 -4.95 -4.84
C THR A 112 -11.59 -4.46 -3.40
N LEU A 113 -11.49 -5.41 -2.46
CA LEU A 113 -11.10 -5.08 -1.10
C LEU A 113 -9.61 -4.73 -1.12
N TYR A 114 -9.29 -3.51 -0.72
CA TYR A 114 -7.92 -3.03 -0.55
C TYR A 114 -7.75 -2.61 0.90
N LEU A 115 -6.89 -3.29 1.64
CA LEU A 115 -6.52 -2.95 3.01
C LEU A 115 -5.01 -2.79 3.07
N GLU A 116 -4.55 -1.61 3.47
CA GLU A 116 -3.14 -1.30 3.66
C GLU A 116 -2.93 -0.71 5.06
N TRP A 117 -1.86 -1.14 5.71
CA TRP A 117 -1.40 -0.52 6.95
C TRP A 117 0.12 -0.56 7.05
N PHE A 118 0.64 0.29 7.93
CA PHE A 118 2.05 0.42 8.23
C PHE A 118 2.29 -0.05 9.67
N SER A 119 2.65 -1.33 9.81
CA SER A 119 3.03 -1.93 11.09
C SER A 119 4.38 -1.40 11.54
N GLU A 120 4.51 -1.11 12.84
CA GLU A 120 5.78 -0.73 13.45
C GLU A 120 6.84 -1.83 13.37
N ILE A 121 6.42 -3.10 13.37
CA ILE A 121 7.31 -4.26 13.37
C ILE A 121 7.58 -4.76 11.95
N ASN A 122 6.52 -4.96 11.16
CA ASN A 122 6.64 -5.57 9.85
C ASN A 122 6.79 -4.56 8.70
N GLY A 123 6.51 -3.27 8.94
CA GLY A 123 6.42 -2.27 7.90
C GLY A 123 5.07 -2.35 7.16
N ARG A 124 5.08 -2.07 5.86
CA ARG A 124 3.85 -2.03 5.05
C ARG A 124 3.29 -3.42 4.78
N VAL A 125 2.00 -3.61 5.06
CA VAL A 125 1.25 -4.85 4.78
C VAL A 125 0.02 -4.49 3.94
N VAL A 126 -0.29 -5.35 2.97
CA VAL A 126 -1.36 -5.15 1.99
C VAL A 126 -2.19 -6.42 1.84
N ILE A 127 -3.51 -6.26 1.80
CA ILE A 127 -4.47 -7.23 1.29
C ILE A 127 -5.19 -6.58 0.11
N GLU A 128 -5.09 -7.20 -1.06
CA GLU A 128 -5.79 -6.75 -2.26
C GLU A 128 -6.51 -7.94 -2.91
N ALA A 129 -7.85 -7.96 -2.85
CA ALA A 129 -8.63 -9.11 -3.32
C ALA A 129 -9.99 -8.72 -3.91
N ALA A 130 -10.25 -9.15 -5.15
CA ALA A 130 -11.54 -8.97 -5.83
C ALA A 130 -12.48 -10.19 -5.68
N SER A 131 -11.98 -11.30 -5.13
CA SER A 131 -12.70 -12.59 -5.02
C SER A 131 -13.34 -12.83 -3.66
N TYR A 132 -13.05 -11.98 -2.66
CA TYR A 132 -13.51 -12.18 -1.29
C TYR A 132 -15.02 -11.96 -1.15
N ILE A 133 -15.60 -12.67 -0.19
CA ILE A 133 -16.99 -12.48 0.23
C ILE A 133 -16.98 -11.45 1.36
N LEU A 134 -17.65 -10.31 1.14
CA LEU A 134 -17.67 -9.19 2.08
C LEU A 134 -19.04 -9.05 2.76
N THR A 135 -19.04 -8.77 4.06
CA THR A 135 -20.21 -8.35 4.83
C THR A 135 -19.88 -7.07 5.59
N ILE A 136 -20.61 -5.99 5.31
CA ILE A 136 -20.38 -4.67 5.91
C ILE A 136 -21.59 -4.32 6.77
N SER A 137 -21.34 -3.89 8.01
CA SER A 137 -22.41 -3.42 8.91
C SER A 137 -22.96 -2.06 8.49
N PRO A 138 -24.13 -1.65 9.01
CA PRO A 138 -24.51 -0.24 8.95
C PRO A 138 -23.45 0.67 9.58
N HIS A 139 -23.42 1.93 9.12
CA HIS A 139 -22.56 2.98 9.66
C HIS A 139 -22.99 3.38 11.08
N GLU A 140 -22.06 3.39 12.02
CA GLU A 140 -22.19 3.99 13.35
C GLU A 140 -21.88 5.51 13.31
N TRP A 141 -21.05 5.92 12.34
CA TRP A 141 -20.79 7.31 11.96
C TRP A 141 -20.48 7.38 10.45
N GLU A 142 -20.60 8.56 9.86
CA GLU A 142 -20.37 8.77 8.43
C GLU A 142 -19.24 9.78 8.25
N MET A 143 -18.34 9.48 7.31
CA MET A 143 -17.26 10.36 6.88
C MET A 143 -17.75 11.23 5.72
N ASP A 144 -17.53 12.54 5.79
CA ASP A 144 -17.82 13.43 4.67
C ASP A 144 -16.67 13.48 3.64
N GLU A 145 -16.85 14.28 2.58
CA GLU A 145 -15.86 14.38 1.49
C GLU A 145 -14.57 15.07 1.93
N ASP A 146 -14.65 16.10 2.78
CA ASP A 146 -13.48 16.83 3.28
C ASP A 146 -12.67 15.94 4.23
N GLU A 147 -13.36 15.15 5.07
CA GLU A 147 -12.76 14.15 5.95
C GLU A 147 -12.11 13.01 5.15
N GLU A 148 -12.74 12.53 4.07
CA GLU A 148 -12.16 11.51 3.19
C GLU A 148 -10.88 12.01 2.51
N ASP A 149 -10.87 13.25 2.02
CA ASP A 149 -9.70 13.86 1.41
C ASP A 149 -8.57 14.08 2.43
N ALA A 150 -8.91 14.48 3.66
CA ALA A 150 -7.95 14.58 4.75
C ALA A 150 -7.34 13.20 5.11
N GLN A 151 -8.16 12.14 5.14
CA GLN A 151 -7.69 10.78 5.41
C GLN A 151 -6.79 10.26 4.27
N LYS A 152 -7.13 10.51 2.99
CA LYS A 152 -6.25 10.17 1.85
C LYS A 152 -4.91 10.89 1.93
N LEU A 153 -4.91 12.16 2.33
CA LEU A 153 -3.68 12.91 2.54
C LEU A 153 -2.87 12.34 3.71
N ALA A 154 -3.52 11.94 4.81
CA ALA A 154 -2.85 11.27 5.93
C ALA A 154 -2.20 9.95 5.49
N ASN A 155 -2.91 9.13 4.69
CA ASN A 155 -2.38 7.90 4.13
C ASN A 155 -1.19 8.13 3.20
N LEU A 156 -1.25 9.19 2.37
CA LEU A 156 -0.14 9.59 1.51
C LEU A 156 1.10 10.00 2.32
N ASN A 157 0.91 10.71 3.44
CA ASN A 157 1.99 11.04 4.37
C ASN A 157 2.57 9.78 5.03
N ALA A 158 1.73 8.83 5.47
CA ALA A 158 2.21 7.57 6.02
C ALA A 158 3.08 6.79 5.02
N MET A 159 2.71 6.78 3.74
CA MET A 159 3.52 6.20 2.67
C MET A 159 4.85 6.94 2.47
N ARG A 160 4.84 8.29 2.50
CA ARG A 160 6.06 9.12 2.43
C ARG A 160 7.02 8.80 3.58
N ASP A 161 6.51 8.73 4.81
CA ASP A 161 7.31 8.44 6.00
C ASP A 161 7.90 7.03 5.93
N PHE A 162 7.10 6.04 5.51
CA PHE A 162 7.57 4.68 5.26
C PHE A 162 8.69 4.66 4.20
N MET A 163 8.50 5.32 3.05
CA MET A 163 9.54 5.38 2.01
C MET A 163 10.82 6.09 2.48
N ALA A 164 10.70 7.15 3.28
CA ALA A 164 11.87 7.81 3.87
C ALA A 164 12.69 6.84 4.75
N GLN A 165 12.02 5.97 5.52
CA GLN A 165 12.66 4.92 6.32
C GLN A 165 13.31 3.83 5.44
N VAL A 166 12.61 3.35 4.40
CA VAL A 166 13.12 2.31 3.49
C VAL A 166 14.36 2.78 2.73
N ILE A 167 14.31 3.99 2.18
CA ILE A 167 15.43 4.60 1.46
C ILE A 167 16.60 4.89 2.41
N ARG A 168 16.32 5.03 3.71
CA ARG A 168 17.26 5.53 4.74
C ARG A 168 17.81 6.89 4.34
N ARG A 169 16.92 7.82 3.94
CA ARG A 169 17.33 9.13 3.44
C ARG A 169 18.37 9.75 4.39
N ARG A 170 19.51 10.13 3.81
CA ARG A 170 20.58 10.81 4.53
C ARG A 170 20.04 12.16 5.02
N ASP A 171 20.43 12.54 6.23
CA ASP A 171 20.09 13.86 6.78
C ASP A 171 20.59 14.95 5.82
N PRO A 172 19.72 15.81 5.26
CA PRO A 172 20.11 16.88 4.37
C PRO A 172 20.98 17.94 5.07
N GLU A 173 20.97 18.02 6.40
CA GLU A 173 21.90 18.85 7.19
C GLU A 173 23.25 18.15 7.46
N GLY A 174 23.40 16.90 7.02
CA GLY A 174 24.65 16.15 7.10
C GLY A 174 25.74 16.71 6.18
N PRO A 175 27.03 16.46 6.48
CA PRO A 175 28.11 16.91 5.62
C PRO A 175 27.98 16.34 4.21
N GLU A 176 27.98 17.20 3.19
CA GLU A 176 28.00 16.77 1.79
C GLU A 176 29.20 15.82 1.56
N PRO A 177 28.97 14.63 0.99
CA PRO A 177 30.05 13.69 0.74
C PRO A 177 31.01 14.30 -0.27
N ASP A 178 32.30 14.33 0.09
CA ASP A 178 33.37 14.73 -0.82
C ASP A 178 33.40 13.79 -2.04
N VAL A 179 32.87 14.28 -3.16
CA VAL A 179 32.82 13.58 -4.45
C VAL A 179 34.20 13.40 -5.09
N SER A 180 35.25 14.01 -4.52
CA SER A 180 36.62 13.97 -5.05
C SER A 180 37.54 12.95 -4.36
N ALA A 181 37.12 12.37 -3.23
CA ALA A 181 37.88 11.34 -2.55
C ALA A 181 37.77 9.99 -3.27
N GLU A 182 38.89 9.30 -3.50
CA GLU A 182 38.90 7.88 -3.87
C GLU A 182 38.20 7.11 -2.74
N LEU A 183 36.93 6.77 -2.97
CA LEU A 183 36.15 5.98 -2.04
C LEU A 183 36.76 4.59 -1.92
N ASP A 184 36.83 4.08 -0.69
CA ASP A 184 37.18 2.70 -0.47
C ASP A 184 36.06 1.75 -0.95
N GLU A 185 36.39 0.46 -1.02
CA GLU A 185 35.46 -0.59 -1.48
C GLU A 185 34.17 -0.62 -0.64
N PHE A 186 34.26 -0.37 0.67
CA PHE A 186 33.12 -0.34 1.57
C PHE A 186 32.17 0.85 1.29
N ALA A 187 32.72 2.03 0.99
CA ALA A 187 31.93 3.20 0.63
C ALA A 187 31.25 3.04 -0.74
N TRP A 188 31.88 2.35 -1.69
CA TRP A 188 31.23 1.97 -2.95
C TRP A 188 30.11 0.94 -2.74
N GLU A 189 30.33 -0.06 -1.90
CA GLU A 189 29.32 -1.08 -1.57
C GLU A 189 28.09 -0.44 -0.92
N GLU A 190 28.27 0.49 0.03
CA GLU A 190 27.14 1.19 0.66
C GLU A 190 26.39 2.10 -0.32
N ARG A 191 27.08 2.76 -1.26
CA ARG A 191 26.42 3.54 -2.32
C ARG A 191 25.62 2.68 -3.28
N LEU A 192 26.13 1.51 -3.65
CA LEU A 192 25.39 0.56 -4.50
C LEU A 192 24.13 0.09 -3.77
N LYS A 193 24.24 -0.28 -2.49
CA LYS A 193 23.07 -0.64 -1.66
C LYS A 193 22.06 0.51 -1.54
N GLU A 194 22.50 1.76 -1.45
CA GLU A 194 21.63 2.94 -1.45
C GLU A 194 20.91 3.09 -2.80
N SER A 195 21.63 2.95 -3.90
CA SER A 195 21.07 2.97 -5.26
C SER A 195 20.03 1.87 -5.47
N ASP A 196 20.29 0.66 -4.98
CA ASP A 196 19.38 -0.48 -5.08
C ASP A 196 18.08 -0.19 -4.29
N ARG A 197 18.19 0.26 -3.03
CA ARG A 197 17.02 0.65 -2.21
C ARG A 197 16.19 1.75 -2.85
N LEU A 198 16.84 2.75 -3.45
CA LEU A 198 16.14 3.83 -4.16
C LEU A 198 15.38 3.31 -5.37
N THR A 199 15.99 2.40 -6.13
CA THR A 199 15.37 1.79 -7.32
C THR A 199 14.15 0.97 -6.92
N ASP A 200 14.27 0.12 -5.89
CA ASP A 200 13.17 -0.70 -5.39
C ASP A 200 12.03 0.15 -4.81
N ALA A 201 12.37 1.21 -4.06
CA ALA A 201 11.39 2.15 -3.53
C ALA A 201 10.65 2.87 -4.66
N TYR A 202 11.36 3.30 -5.70
CA TYR A 202 10.74 3.96 -6.85
C TYR A 202 9.80 3.02 -7.62
N GLN A 203 10.20 1.76 -7.88
CA GLN A 203 9.31 0.80 -8.52
C GLN A 203 8.02 0.57 -7.73
N GLU A 204 8.12 0.44 -6.40
CA GLU A 204 6.94 0.29 -5.54
C GLU A 204 5.99 1.49 -5.61
N VAL A 205 6.54 2.70 -5.59
CA VAL A 205 5.75 3.94 -5.66
C VAL A 205 5.07 4.08 -7.02
N LEU A 206 5.78 3.75 -8.11
CA LEU A 206 5.21 3.68 -9.46
C LEU A 206 4.04 2.70 -9.50
N GLU A 207 4.24 1.46 -9.07
CA GLU A 207 3.18 0.44 -9.08
C GLU A 207 1.95 0.86 -8.27
N LYS A 208 2.15 1.52 -7.11
CA LYS A 208 1.03 1.97 -6.27
C LYS A 208 0.18 3.03 -6.95
N TYR A 209 0.79 4.01 -7.61
CA TYR A 209 0.12 5.21 -8.09
C TYR A 209 -0.07 5.28 -9.61
N MET A 210 0.41 4.30 -10.39
CA MET A 210 0.38 4.35 -11.87
C MET A 210 -1.02 4.52 -12.49
N GLU A 211 -2.09 4.16 -11.77
CA GLU A 211 -3.47 4.30 -12.25
C GLU A 211 -4.12 5.62 -11.82
N ASP A 212 -3.45 6.41 -10.98
CA ASP A 212 -3.96 7.68 -10.48
C ASP A 212 -3.76 8.81 -11.50
N SER A 213 -4.75 9.69 -11.62
CA SER A 213 -4.69 10.84 -12.52
C SER A 213 -3.58 11.84 -12.15
N ASP A 214 -3.24 11.89 -10.86
CA ASP A 214 -2.22 12.73 -10.24
C ASP A 214 -0.96 11.91 -9.85
N SER A 215 -0.73 10.79 -10.55
CA SER A 215 0.40 9.87 -10.34
C SER A 215 1.75 10.58 -10.19
N GLU A 216 2.15 11.43 -11.15
CA GLU A 216 3.43 12.15 -11.09
C GLU A 216 3.60 12.99 -9.81
N GLN A 217 2.53 13.61 -9.31
CA GLN A 217 2.56 14.44 -8.10
C GLN A 217 2.68 13.57 -6.85
N LYS A 218 1.90 12.50 -6.76
CA LYS A 218 1.95 11.55 -5.64
C LYS A 218 3.31 10.84 -5.57
N GLU A 219 3.83 10.42 -6.71
CA GLU A 219 5.15 9.80 -6.85
C GLU A 219 6.24 10.75 -6.34
N ALA A 220 6.27 11.98 -6.84
CA ALA A 220 7.24 12.99 -6.41
C ALA A 220 7.13 13.29 -4.91
N PHE A 221 5.92 13.41 -4.37
CA PHE A 221 5.68 13.67 -2.95
C PHE A 221 6.20 12.54 -2.06
N VAL A 222 5.83 11.30 -2.36
CA VAL A 222 6.26 10.13 -1.59
C VAL A 222 7.78 9.93 -1.70
N MET A 223 8.34 10.12 -2.89
CA MET A 223 9.79 10.07 -3.13
C MET A 223 10.55 11.27 -2.57
N GLY A 224 9.87 12.28 -2.01
CA GLY A 224 10.48 13.46 -1.41
C GLY A 224 11.25 14.29 -2.42
N TRP A 225 10.82 14.28 -3.67
CA TRP A 225 11.40 15.05 -4.77
C TRP A 225 10.78 16.43 -4.80
N ASP A 226 11.03 17.22 -3.75
CA ASP A 226 10.38 18.54 -3.56
C ASP A 226 10.64 19.49 -4.76
N GLY A 227 11.83 19.46 -5.36
CA GLY A 227 12.12 20.25 -6.56
C GLY A 227 11.35 19.83 -7.82
N LEU A 228 10.92 18.56 -7.91
CA LEU A 228 10.03 18.11 -8.99
C LEU A 228 8.59 18.57 -8.74
N LEU A 229 8.13 18.56 -7.47
CA LEU A 229 6.82 19.11 -7.10
C LEU A 229 6.70 20.59 -7.47
N ASP A 230 7.73 21.39 -7.15
CA ASP A 230 7.77 22.82 -7.51
C ASP A 230 7.64 23.00 -9.03
N ALA A 231 8.40 22.23 -9.81
CA ALA A 231 8.36 22.29 -11.28
C ALA A 231 7.01 21.85 -11.87
N LEU A 232 6.34 20.86 -11.26
CA LEU A 232 5.00 20.42 -11.67
C LEU A 232 3.95 21.49 -11.38
N ALA A 233 4.00 22.15 -10.21
CA ALA A 233 3.10 23.24 -9.86
C ALA A 233 3.24 24.43 -10.83
N GLU A 234 4.47 24.84 -11.14
CA GLU A 234 4.73 25.90 -12.12
C GLU A 234 4.16 25.60 -13.51
N ARG A 235 4.14 24.33 -13.92
CA ARG A 235 3.58 23.87 -15.20
C ARG A 235 2.06 23.95 -15.23
N GLU A 236 1.38 23.60 -14.14
CA GLU A 236 -0.08 23.73 -14.04
C GLU A 236 -0.52 25.20 -14.03
N GLU A 237 0.20 26.08 -13.35
CA GLU A 237 -0.11 27.52 -13.34
C GLU A 237 0.13 28.22 -14.70
N SER A 238 0.98 27.63 -15.54
CA SER A 238 1.37 28.18 -16.85
C SER A 238 0.53 27.65 -18.02
N GLY A 239 -0.40 26.71 -17.79
CA GLY A 239 -1.23 26.04 -18.81
C GLY A 239 -2.66 26.57 -18.86
#